data_AF-G0LGP1-F1
#
_entry.id   AF-G0LGP1-F1
#
_cell.length_a   1.000
_cell.length_b   1.000
_cell.length_c   1.000
_cell.angle_alpha   90.00
_cell.angle_beta   90.00
_cell.angle_gamma   90.00
#
_symmetry.space_group_name_H-M   'P 1'
#
loop_
_entity.id
_entity.type
_entity.pdbx_description
1 polymer ?
#
loop_
_entity_poly.entity_id
_entity_poly.type
_entity_poly.pdbx_seq_one_letter_code
_entity_poly.pdbx_strand_id
1 'polypeptide(L)'
;MSDNTTTSNTNTGSDADTDASTDAQERDIRTDGTGIVAPDDETPAWSERKNRSTGLSRLTYEYFERARREDQDLRQESDYVERDVLAFPTWPHEIIRNLAIASFFTGMILFLSATLPPHIGSPANPSSTPAIILPDWYLYWSFGLLKLGPLNPELAILGGEKLMSDRTYGVLANVVVVGVVAIVPFLNKGSARRPVEQPFWAAVGVGGVIFAFTISVYSAKNLIPMNVHLLFDLTFILPVVAGFVTWAVLKTMREGYSYDLNRRYYRLRPPK
;
A
#
# COMPACT_ATOMS: atom_id res chain seq x y z
N MET A 1 64.82 18.19 22.18
CA MET A 1 64.72 19.58 22.62
C MET A 1 63.24 19.94 22.67
N SER A 2 62.50 19.70 23.76
CA SER A 2 62.92 19.45 25.15
C SER A 2 63.72 20.63 25.74
N ASP A 3 63.47 21.13 26.94
CA ASP A 3 62.71 20.63 28.11
C ASP A 3 61.87 21.79 28.75
N ASN A 4 60.70 21.56 29.37
CA ASN A 4 60.44 21.27 30.82
C ASN A 4 60.89 22.45 31.77
N THR A 5 60.26 22.83 32.89
CA THR A 5 59.53 22.06 33.93
C THR A 5 58.76 22.99 34.91
N THR A 6 57.72 22.50 35.60
CA THR A 6 57.20 22.84 36.97
C THR A 6 55.72 22.39 37.10
N THR A 7 55.17 21.62 38.05
CA THR A 7 55.59 20.70 39.16
C THR A 7 54.85 21.00 40.49
N SER A 8 53.74 20.30 40.73
CA SER A 8 53.16 19.93 42.04
C SER A 8 51.97 18.95 41.78
N ASN A 9 51.88 17.72 42.31
CA ASN A 9 51.74 17.23 43.69
C ASN A 9 50.52 17.83 44.43
N THR A 10 49.58 17.09 45.06
CA THR A 10 49.42 15.66 45.46
C THR A 10 47.89 15.40 45.71
N ASN A 11 47.25 14.30 46.15
CA ASN A 11 47.46 12.97 46.81
C ASN A 11 46.08 12.20 46.70
N THR A 12 45.78 10.92 47.03
CA THR A 12 46.44 9.58 47.19
C THR A 12 45.38 8.49 47.49
N GLY A 13 45.52 7.27 46.94
CA GLY A 13 44.87 6.02 47.42
C GLY A 13 43.44 5.71 46.93
N SER A 14 42.91 4.48 47.06
CA SER A 14 43.55 3.15 47.29
C SER A 14 42.53 2.01 47.06
N ASP A 15 43.02 0.76 46.98
CA ASP A 15 42.29 -0.53 47.16
C ASP A 15 41.22 -0.93 46.09
N ALA A 16 40.80 -2.20 45.95
CA ALA A 16 41.46 -3.52 46.01
C ALA A 16 40.50 -4.59 45.41
N ASP A 17 41.01 -5.78 45.04
CA ASP A 17 40.22 -6.86 44.41
C ASP A 17 39.12 -7.48 45.28
N THR A 18 38.05 -8.00 44.65
CA THR A 18 37.58 -9.38 44.92
C THR A 18 36.64 -9.91 43.83
N ASP A 19 36.69 -11.23 43.60
CA ASP A 19 35.91 -11.98 42.61
C ASP A 19 35.19 -13.15 43.33
N ALA A 20 33.90 -13.40 43.04
CA ALA A 20 33.11 -14.46 43.68
C ALA A 20 31.82 -14.79 42.91
N SER A 21 31.44 -16.07 42.88
CA SER A 21 30.27 -16.60 42.14
C SER A 21 29.44 -17.59 42.96
N THR A 22 28.11 -17.62 42.74
CA THR A 22 27.25 -18.77 43.10
C THR A 22 25.91 -18.77 42.32
N ASP A 23 25.46 -19.95 41.90
CA ASP A 23 24.12 -20.18 41.36
C ASP A 23 23.04 -20.40 42.45
N ALA A 24 21.77 -20.12 42.12
CA ALA A 24 20.61 -20.63 42.86
C ALA A 24 19.36 -20.75 41.95
N GLN A 25 18.58 -21.82 42.13
CA GLN A 25 17.58 -22.31 41.16
C GLN A 25 16.21 -21.60 41.13
N GLU A 26 15.52 -21.87 40.03
CA GLU A 26 14.11 -21.66 39.69
C GLU A 26 13.08 -21.85 40.82
N ARG A 27 11.89 -21.25 40.62
CA ARG A 27 10.61 -21.88 40.99
C ARG A 27 9.55 -21.59 39.94
N ASP A 28 8.98 -22.66 39.38
CA ASP A 28 7.96 -22.64 38.32
C ASP A 28 6.54 -22.46 38.91
N ILE A 29 5.64 -21.82 38.16
CA ILE A 29 4.19 -21.78 38.44
C ILE A 29 3.42 -21.88 37.12
N ARG A 30 2.86 -23.06 36.86
CA ARG A 30 1.96 -23.33 35.72
C ARG A 30 0.48 -23.14 36.09
N THR A 31 -0.33 -22.76 35.10
CA THR A 31 -1.78 -22.99 35.07
C THR A 31 -2.20 -23.29 33.62
N ASP A 32 -3.08 -24.28 33.43
CA ASP A 32 -3.31 -24.92 32.12
C ASP A 32 -4.44 -24.32 31.26
N GLY A 33 -4.42 -24.68 29.96
CA GLY A 33 -5.54 -24.54 29.01
C GLY A 33 -5.18 -23.77 27.72
N THR A 34 -5.26 -24.32 26.51
CA THR A 34 -5.85 -25.59 26.04
C THR A 34 -4.89 -26.38 25.13
N GLY A 35 -4.94 -27.71 25.20
CA GLY A 35 -3.99 -28.59 24.51
C GLY A 35 -4.37 -28.93 23.06
N ILE A 36 -3.47 -28.64 22.12
CA ILE A 36 -3.40 -29.20 20.75
C ILE A 36 -2.01 -29.81 20.46
N VAL A 37 -1.08 -29.75 21.41
CA VAL A 37 0.27 -30.32 21.31
C VAL A 37 0.29 -31.73 21.90
N ALA A 38 0.91 -32.68 21.20
CA ALA A 38 1.11 -34.06 21.66
C ALA A 38 2.32 -34.13 22.64
N PRO A 39 2.51 -35.21 23.42
CA PRO A 39 3.61 -35.32 24.38
C PRO A 39 4.99 -35.08 23.75
N ASP A 40 5.77 -34.17 24.34
CA ASP A 40 6.95 -33.54 23.71
C ASP A 40 8.26 -34.37 23.73
N ASP A 41 8.18 -35.68 23.52
CA ASP A 41 9.35 -36.55 23.27
C ASP A 41 9.53 -36.94 21.78
N GLU A 42 8.59 -36.58 20.89
CA GLU A 42 8.70 -36.82 19.43
C GLU A 42 8.70 -35.54 18.57
N THR A 43 8.78 -34.34 19.18
CA THR A 43 8.67 -33.02 18.52
C THR A 43 10.00 -32.27 18.51
N PRO A 44 10.87 -32.40 17.47
CA PRO A 44 12.23 -31.86 17.53
C PRO A 44 12.27 -30.34 17.72
N ALA A 45 13.29 -29.84 18.42
CA ALA A 45 13.41 -28.41 18.72
C ALA A 45 13.48 -27.55 17.44
N TRP A 46 13.19 -26.25 17.54
CA TRP A 46 13.28 -25.33 16.40
C TRP A 46 14.67 -25.31 15.78
N SER A 47 15.72 -25.35 16.62
CA SER A 47 17.12 -25.49 16.23
C SER A 47 17.39 -26.79 15.48
N GLU A 48 16.89 -27.92 15.97
CA GLU A 48 17.04 -29.23 15.32
C GLU A 48 16.30 -29.30 13.99
N ARG A 49 15.08 -28.77 13.90
CA ARG A 49 14.35 -28.62 12.63
C ARG A 49 15.13 -27.78 11.61
N LYS A 50 15.81 -26.72 12.07
CA LYS A 50 16.66 -25.86 11.23
C LYS A 50 18.00 -26.50 10.84
N ASN A 51 18.52 -27.42 11.66
CA ASN A 51 19.72 -28.21 11.36
C ASN A 51 19.42 -29.43 10.47
N ARG A 52 18.23 -30.02 10.57
CA ARG A 52 17.79 -31.22 9.83
C ARG A 52 17.32 -30.91 8.40
N SER A 53 17.11 -29.65 8.04
CA SER A 53 16.88 -29.24 6.64
C SER A 53 18.19 -29.26 5.83
N THR A 54 18.48 -30.38 5.18
CA THR A 54 19.55 -30.52 4.19
C THR A 54 18.99 -30.42 2.76
N GLY A 55 19.76 -29.81 1.84
CA GLY A 55 19.35 -29.65 0.44
C GLY A 55 18.57 -28.36 0.14
N LEU A 56 17.59 -28.44 -0.76
CA LEU A 56 17.01 -27.27 -1.46
C LEU A 56 16.40 -26.23 -0.51
N SER A 57 15.60 -26.64 0.46
CA SER A 57 14.89 -25.73 1.37
C SER A 57 15.83 -24.83 2.19
N ARG A 58 16.98 -25.37 2.60
CA ARG A 58 18.03 -24.61 3.29
C ARG A 58 18.73 -23.65 2.34
N LEU A 59 19.09 -24.08 1.12
CA LEU A 59 19.68 -23.19 0.11
C LEU A 59 18.73 -22.04 -0.26
N THR A 60 17.42 -22.31 -0.37
CA THR A 60 16.39 -21.30 -0.58
C THR A 60 16.27 -20.33 0.61
N TYR A 61 16.31 -20.82 1.85
CA TYR A 61 16.31 -19.98 3.04
C TYR A 61 17.56 -19.10 3.13
N GLU A 62 18.76 -19.67 2.96
CA GLU A 62 20.04 -18.95 2.98
C GLU A 62 20.11 -17.91 1.85
N TYR A 63 19.61 -18.23 0.66
CA TYR A 63 19.45 -17.30 -0.46
C TYR A 63 18.55 -16.11 -0.08
N PHE A 64 17.34 -16.36 0.46
CA PHE A 64 16.44 -15.28 0.84
C PHE A 64 16.97 -14.45 2.01
N GLU A 65 17.64 -15.05 3.00
CA GLU A 65 18.22 -14.27 4.11
C GLU A 65 19.39 -13.40 3.62
N ARG A 66 20.27 -13.94 2.77
CA ARG A 66 21.35 -13.17 2.12
C ARG A 66 20.78 -12.04 1.26
N ALA A 67 19.78 -12.33 0.43
CA ALA A 67 19.12 -11.36 -0.44
C ALA A 67 18.50 -10.18 0.33
N ARG A 68 17.89 -10.45 1.50
CA ARG A 68 17.37 -9.40 2.39
C ARG A 68 18.47 -8.52 2.99
N ARG A 69 19.65 -9.08 3.33
CA ARG A 69 20.80 -8.31 3.84
C ARG A 69 21.40 -7.44 2.75
N GLU A 70 21.75 -8.02 1.59
CA GLU A 70 22.30 -7.26 0.45
C GLU A 70 21.36 -6.12 0.01
N ASP A 71 20.03 -6.30 0.06
CA ASP A 71 19.07 -5.21 -0.19
C ASP A 71 19.04 -4.13 0.92
N GLN A 72 19.29 -4.47 2.19
CA GLN A 72 19.39 -3.49 3.28
C GLN A 72 20.67 -2.67 3.17
N ASP A 73 21.80 -3.34 2.92
CA ASP A 73 23.12 -2.72 2.83
C ASP A 73 23.14 -1.71 1.66
N LEU A 74 22.67 -2.14 0.48
CA LEU A 74 22.55 -1.27 -0.70
C LEU A 74 21.58 -0.10 -0.51
N ARG A 75 20.54 -0.24 0.33
CA ARG A 75 19.65 0.87 0.70
C ARG A 75 20.35 1.88 1.61
N GLN A 76 21.08 1.42 2.63
CA GLN A 76 21.85 2.30 3.51
C GLN A 76 22.93 3.06 2.73
N GLU A 77 23.66 2.39 1.84
CA GLU A 77 24.57 3.06 0.90
C GLU A 77 23.87 4.08 -0.01
N SER A 78 22.58 3.88 -0.33
CA SER A 78 21.83 4.78 -1.22
C SER A 78 21.24 6.02 -0.53
N ASP A 79 20.89 5.93 0.76
CA ASP A 79 20.34 7.09 1.51
C ASP A 79 21.43 8.12 1.86
N TYR A 80 22.72 7.73 1.87
CA TYR A 80 23.87 8.63 2.11
C TYR A 80 24.56 9.15 0.84
N VAL A 81 24.26 8.60 -0.34
CA VAL A 81 24.84 9.06 -1.61
C VAL A 81 23.85 9.97 -2.32
N GLU A 82 24.24 11.24 -2.47
CA GLU A 82 23.51 12.27 -3.22
C GLU A 82 23.08 11.70 -4.58
N ARG A 83 21.76 11.67 -4.81
CA ARG A 83 21.18 10.75 -5.80
C ARG A 83 21.36 11.28 -7.23
N ASP A 84 22.52 11.00 -7.82
CA ASP A 84 22.77 11.10 -9.27
C ASP A 84 21.56 10.55 -10.04
N VAL A 85 20.79 11.47 -10.62
CA VAL A 85 19.56 11.12 -11.32
C VAL A 85 19.97 10.60 -12.69
N LEU A 86 19.99 9.27 -12.83
CA LEU A 86 20.17 8.57 -14.11
C LEU A 86 19.00 8.90 -15.06
N ALA A 87 19.10 10.07 -15.70
CA ALA A 87 18.14 10.65 -16.62
C ALA A 87 18.88 11.32 -17.78
N PHE A 88 18.19 11.45 -18.91
CA PHE A 88 18.71 12.18 -20.06
C PHE A 88 18.44 13.68 -19.91
N PRO A 89 19.28 14.56 -20.50
CA PRO A 89 19.01 16.00 -20.49
C PRO A 89 17.67 16.31 -21.16
N THR A 90 16.99 17.33 -20.63
CA THR A 90 15.64 17.75 -21.06
C THR A 90 15.58 18.00 -22.58
N TRP A 91 16.62 18.62 -23.13
CA TRP A 91 16.86 18.73 -24.56
C TRP A 91 18.04 17.82 -24.99
N PRO A 92 17.97 17.10 -26.12
CA PRO A 92 16.80 16.93 -26.99
C PRO A 92 15.87 15.78 -26.55
N HIS A 93 16.37 14.83 -25.75
CA HIS A 93 15.76 13.51 -25.56
C HIS A 93 14.35 13.55 -24.95
N GLU A 94 14.19 14.19 -23.79
CA GLU A 94 12.89 14.24 -23.10
C GLU A 94 11.87 15.06 -23.91
N ILE A 95 12.28 16.19 -24.48
CA ILE A 95 11.40 17.07 -25.28
C ILE A 95 10.90 16.38 -26.55
N ILE A 96 11.76 15.69 -27.32
CA ILE A 96 11.32 14.96 -28.53
C ILE A 96 10.34 13.85 -28.16
N ARG A 97 10.62 13.06 -27.11
CA ARG A 97 9.71 12.01 -26.64
C ARG A 97 8.36 12.60 -26.19
N ASN A 98 8.39 13.66 -25.39
CA ASN A 98 7.17 14.28 -24.86
C ASN A 98 6.34 14.95 -25.98
N LEU A 99 6.98 15.54 -26.99
CA LEU A 99 6.30 16.11 -28.16
C LEU A 99 5.63 15.02 -29.01
N ALA A 100 6.29 13.86 -29.21
CA ALA A 100 5.68 12.72 -29.91
C ALA A 100 4.47 12.13 -29.16
N ILE A 101 4.53 12.09 -27.82
CA ILE A 101 3.40 11.68 -26.98
C ILE A 101 2.25 12.70 -27.07
N ALA A 102 2.57 14.00 -26.98
CA ALA A 102 1.57 15.06 -27.05
C ALA A 102 0.89 15.15 -28.42
N SER A 103 1.63 14.99 -29.52
CA SER A 103 1.05 14.97 -30.87
C SER A 103 0.19 13.74 -31.11
N PHE A 104 0.58 12.56 -30.60
CA PHE A 104 -0.26 11.35 -30.62
C PHE A 104 -1.60 11.56 -29.91
N PHE A 105 -1.59 12.05 -28.66
CA PHE A 105 -2.83 12.30 -27.93
C PHE A 105 -3.69 13.40 -28.58
N THR A 106 -3.07 14.46 -29.11
CA THR A 106 -3.77 15.52 -29.86
C THR A 106 -4.45 14.95 -31.11
N GLY A 107 -3.74 14.14 -31.90
CA GLY A 107 -4.30 13.47 -33.08
C GLY A 107 -5.44 12.52 -32.72
N MET A 108 -5.33 11.78 -31.62
CA MET A 108 -6.40 10.88 -31.14
C MET A 108 -7.65 11.66 -30.68
N ILE A 109 -7.49 12.80 -30.01
CA ILE A 109 -8.62 13.67 -29.61
C ILE A 109 -9.32 14.23 -30.86
N LEU A 110 -8.57 14.73 -31.84
CA LEU A 110 -9.13 15.23 -33.11
C LEU A 110 -9.85 14.12 -33.89
N PHE A 111 -9.26 12.92 -33.95
CA PHE A 111 -9.86 11.75 -34.60
C PHE A 111 -11.18 11.32 -33.94
N LEU A 112 -11.22 11.25 -32.61
CA LEU A 112 -12.45 10.93 -31.86
C LEU A 112 -13.51 12.02 -32.04
N SER A 113 -13.12 13.30 -31.97
CA SER A 113 -14.03 14.43 -32.21
C SER A 113 -14.63 14.45 -33.61
N ALA A 114 -13.90 13.96 -34.62
CA ALA A 114 -14.37 13.89 -36.00
C ALA A 114 -15.20 12.63 -36.30
N THR A 115 -14.93 11.51 -35.62
CA THR A 115 -15.63 10.22 -35.86
C THR A 115 -16.85 10.00 -34.97
N LEU A 116 -16.88 10.60 -33.78
CA LEU A 116 -17.97 10.49 -32.80
C LEU A 116 -18.43 11.90 -32.35
N PRO A 117 -19.05 12.69 -33.25
CA PRO A 117 -19.52 14.03 -32.91
C PRO A 117 -20.57 13.98 -31.79
N PRO A 118 -20.51 14.88 -30.78
CA PRO A 118 -21.40 14.84 -29.63
C PRO A 118 -22.85 15.15 -30.00
N HIS A 119 -23.79 14.37 -29.46
CA HIS A 119 -25.21 14.61 -29.63
C HIS A 119 -25.67 15.82 -28.82
N ILE A 120 -26.14 16.87 -29.49
CA ILE A 120 -26.81 18.01 -28.87
C ILE A 120 -28.29 17.67 -28.68
N GLY A 121 -28.71 17.53 -27.42
CA GLY A 121 -30.10 17.25 -27.06
C GLY A 121 -31.04 18.46 -27.26
N SER A 122 -32.33 18.23 -27.01
CA SER A 122 -33.33 19.31 -27.01
C SER A 122 -33.10 20.33 -25.88
N PRO A 123 -33.58 21.58 -26.02
CA PRO A 123 -33.50 22.58 -24.95
C PRO A 123 -34.10 22.09 -23.63
N ALA A 124 -33.47 22.47 -22.51
CA ALA A 124 -33.89 22.04 -21.18
C ALA A 124 -35.32 22.48 -20.85
N ASN A 125 -36.16 21.53 -20.44
CA ASN A 125 -37.56 21.75 -20.09
C ASN A 125 -37.79 21.35 -18.61
N PRO A 126 -38.07 22.30 -17.69
CA PRO A 126 -38.27 21.98 -16.27
C PRO A 126 -39.53 21.17 -16.00
N SER A 127 -40.46 21.08 -16.96
CA SER A 127 -41.72 20.33 -16.85
C SER A 127 -41.61 18.88 -17.35
N SER A 128 -40.44 18.41 -17.78
CA SER A 128 -40.24 17.04 -18.29
C SER A 128 -38.89 16.47 -17.88
N THR A 129 -38.91 15.35 -17.15
CA THR A 129 -37.69 14.66 -16.67
C THR A 129 -37.34 13.48 -17.59
N PRO A 130 -36.14 13.45 -18.20
CA PRO A 130 -35.67 12.29 -18.97
C PRO A 130 -35.60 11.00 -18.12
N ALA A 131 -35.97 9.87 -18.71
CA ALA A 131 -35.99 8.57 -18.02
C ALA A 131 -34.59 8.08 -17.57
N ILE A 132 -33.53 8.59 -18.20
CA ILE A 132 -32.13 8.34 -17.85
C ILE A 132 -31.50 9.68 -17.49
N ILE A 133 -31.19 9.88 -16.21
CA ILE A 133 -30.44 11.03 -15.71
C ILE A 133 -29.12 10.55 -15.10
N LEU A 134 -28.05 10.79 -15.86
CA LEU A 134 -26.68 10.43 -15.58
C LEU A 134 -25.79 11.64 -15.91
N PRO A 135 -24.76 11.97 -15.11
CA PRO A 135 -23.77 12.98 -15.46
C PRO A 135 -22.76 12.41 -16.47
N ASP A 136 -21.65 13.11 -16.70
CA ASP A 136 -20.54 12.51 -17.44
C ASP A 136 -19.90 11.32 -16.68
N TRP A 137 -19.28 10.41 -17.44
CA TRP A 137 -18.66 9.18 -16.94
C TRP A 137 -17.61 9.40 -15.82
N TYR A 138 -16.87 10.52 -15.86
CA TYR A 138 -15.85 10.85 -14.85
C TYR A 138 -16.46 11.31 -13.50
N LEU A 139 -17.77 11.58 -13.47
CA LEU A 139 -18.54 11.91 -12.26
C LEU A 139 -19.34 10.72 -11.72
N TYR A 140 -19.39 9.58 -12.43
CA TYR A 140 -20.18 8.41 -12.02
C TYR A 140 -19.84 7.89 -10.62
N TRP A 141 -18.57 7.92 -10.20
CA TRP A 141 -18.18 7.47 -8.86
C TRP A 141 -18.82 8.34 -7.77
N SER A 142 -18.75 9.67 -7.93
CA SER A 142 -19.31 10.67 -7.00
C SER A 142 -20.84 10.63 -6.98
N PHE A 143 -21.45 10.44 -8.16
CA PHE A 143 -22.90 10.27 -8.31
C PHE A 143 -23.40 8.94 -7.74
N GLY A 144 -22.59 7.87 -7.79
CA GLY A 144 -22.88 6.59 -7.15
C GLY A 144 -22.93 6.69 -5.62
N LEU A 145 -22.06 7.52 -5.01
CA LEU A 145 -22.09 7.84 -3.59
C LEU A 145 -23.37 8.59 -3.16
N LEU A 146 -24.12 9.22 -4.09
CA LEU A 146 -25.46 9.78 -3.81
C LEU A 146 -26.57 8.71 -3.78
N LYS A 147 -26.29 7.46 -4.16
CA LYS A 147 -27.27 6.35 -4.26
C LYS A 147 -27.12 5.32 -3.12
N LEU A 148 -26.54 5.74 -2.00
CA LEU A 148 -26.24 4.94 -0.80
C LEU A 148 -27.38 4.86 0.23
N GLY A 149 -28.63 5.10 -0.17
CA GLY A 149 -29.80 5.02 0.72
C GLY A 149 -29.88 3.76 1.62
N PRO A 150 -29.48 2.55 1.15
CA PRO A 150 -29.44 1.35 2.00
C PRO A 150 -28.36 1.32 3.10
N LEU A 151 -27.41 2.28 3.12
CA LEU A 151 -26.40 2.43 4.18
C LEU A 151 -26.72 3.58 5.16
N ASN A 152 -27.79 4.34 4.91
CA ASN A 152 -28.19 5.46 5.76
C ASN A 152 -28.88 4.91 7.03
N PRO A 153 -28.30 5.09 8.24
CA PRO A 153 -28.80 4.43 9.44
C PRO A 153 -30.14 5.01 9.91
N GLU A 154 -31.07 4.12 10.22
CA GLU A 154 -32.37 4.43 10.83
C GLU A 154 -32.26 4.35 12.36
N LEU A 155 -32.74 5.37 13.07
CA LEU A 155 -32.70 5.41 14.52
C LEU A 155 -33.96 4.77 15.09
N ALA A 156 -33.83 3.53 15.56
CA ALA A 156 -34.87 2.85 16.32
C ALA A 156 -35.35 3.68 17.56
N ILE A 157 -34.46 4.50 18.13
CA ILE A 157 -34.76 5.42 19.25
C ILE A 157 -35.71 6.55 18.83
N LEU A 158 -35.73 6.95 17.55
CA LEU A 158 -36.67 7.90 16.95
C LEU A 158 -37.83 7.19 16.21
N GLY A 159 -38.12 5.93 16.55
CA GLY A 159 -39.21 5.18 15.93
C GLY A 159 -38.93 4.70 14.49
N GLY A 160 -37.66 4.67 14.07
CA GLY A 160 -37.24 4.24 12.73
C GLY A 160 -37.00 5.37 11.73
N GLU A 161 -37.03 6.64 12.16
CA GLU A 161 -36.67 7.75 11.28
C GLU A 161 -35.17 7.72 10.91
N LYS A 162 -34.85 8.04 9.65
CA LYS A 162 -33.47 8.09 9.13
C LYS A 162 -32.67 9.22 9.79
N LEU A 163 -31.41 8.95 10.14
CA LEU A 163 -30.51 9.94 10.76
C LEU A 163 -30.37 11.24 9.95
N MET A 164 -30.36 11.12 8.62
CA MET A 164 -30.21 12.23 7.66
C MET A 164 -31.04 11.94 6.41
N SER A 165 -31.27 12.96 5.57
CA SER A 165 -31.75 12.72 4.20
C SER A 165 -30.71 11.93 3.38
N ASP A 166 -31.15 11.00 2.54
CA ASP A 166 -30.27 10.20 1.67
C ASP A 166 -29.35 11.08 0.80
N ARG A 167 -29.81 12.28 0.39
CA ARG A 167 -28.98 13.26 -0.32
C ARG A 167 -27.84 13.81 0.54
N THR A 168 -28.13 14.22 1.78
CA THR A 168 -27.10 14.75 2.70
C THR A 168 -26.13 13.66 3.13
N TYR A 169 -26.61 12.43 3.34
CA TYR A 169 -25.76 11.27 3.60
C TYR A 169 -24.77 11.02 2.44
N GLY A 170 -25.25 11.05 1.18
CA GLY A 170 -24.38 10.87 0.01
C GLY A 170 -23.37 12.00 -0.23
N VAL A 171 -23.72 13.25 0.14
CA VAL A 171 -22.77 14.38 0.12
C VAL A 171 -21.69 14.19 1.19
N LEU A 172 -22.05 13.76 2.40
CA LEU A 172 -21.08 13.43 3.45
C LEU A 172 -20.17 12.26 3.03
N ALA A 173 -20.71 11.23 2.36
CA ALA A 173 -19.92 10.11 1.84
C ALA A 173 -18.87 10.56 0.81
N ASN A 174 -19.18 11.54 -0.05
CA ASN A 174 -18.20 12.16 -0.93
C ASN A 174 -17.07 12.87 -0.15
N VAL A 175 -17.42 13.66 0.88
CA VAL A 175 -16.43 14.33 1.74
C VAL A 175 -15.53 13.32 2.47
N VAL A 176 -16.09 12.21 2.95
CA VAL A 176 -15.31 11.13 3.59
C VAL A 176 -14.34 10.48 2.61
N VAL A 177 -14.78 10.10 1.40
CA VAL A 177 -13.90 9.47 0.39
C VAL A 177 -12.78 10.42 -0.03
N VAL A 178 -13.08 11.68 -0.31
CA VAL A 178 -12.08 12.69 -0.69
C VAL A 178 -11.13 12.99 0.49
N GLY A 179 -11.64 13.06 1.72
CA GLY A 179 -10.84 13.26 2.93
C GLY A 179 -9.87 12.09 3.20
N VAL A 180 -10.31 10.85 2.98
CA VAL A 180 -9.45 9.66 3.06
C VAL A 180 -8.34 9.71 2.01
N VAL A 181 -8.63 10.10 0.76
CA VAL A 181 -7.59 10.27 -0.27
C VAL A 181 -6.63 11.41 0.10
N ALA A 182 -7.14 12.54 0.59
CA ALA A 182 -6.35 13.70 0.98
C ALA A 182 -5.40 13.44 2.17
N ILE A 183 -5.74 12.51 3.08
CA ILE A 183 -4.88 12.17 4.22
C ILE A 183 -3.80 11.11 3.89
N VAL A 184 -3.90 10.37 2.78
CA VAL A 184 -2.91 9.33 2.40
C VAL A 184 -1.45 9.84 2.43
N PRO A 185 -1.09 11.02 1.88
CA PRO A 185 0.29 11.51 1.91
C PRO A 185 0.84 11.75 3.32
N PHE A 186 -0.04 12.03 4.30
CA PHE A 186 0.34 12.25 5.69
C PHE A 186 0.44 10.94 6.50
N LEU A 187 -0.23 9.88 6.05
CA LEU A 187 -0.15 8.54 6.65
C LEU A 187 1.00 7.72 6.05
N ASN A 188 1.17 7.71 4.72
CA ASN A 188 2.22 6.96 4.03
C ASN A 188 3.54 7.75 3.96
N LYS A 189 4.15 8.01 5.12
CA LYS A 189 5.44 8.71 5.21
C LYS A 189 6.59 7.78 4.81
N GLY A 190 7.39 8.18 3.83
CA GLY A 190 8.63 7.50 3.46
C GLY A 190 9.17 7.90 2.09
N SER A 191 10.38 7.45 1.76
CA SER A 191 10.96 7.56 0.41
C SER A 191 10.12 6.78 -0.61
N ALA A 192 10.20 7.18 -1.89
CA ALA A 192 9.41 6.60 -2.98
C ALA A 192 9.74 5.11 -3.17
N ARG A 193 8.76 4.23 -2.87
CA ARG A 193 8.89 2.78 -2.92
C ARG A 193 8.00 2.16 -3.99
N ARG A 194 8.48 1.09 -4.63
CA ARG A 194 7.71 0.35 -5.64
C ARG A 194 6.48 -0.31 -5.01
N PRO A 195 5.37 -0.58 -5.75
CA PRO A 195 4.16 -1.20 -5.20
C PRO A 195 4.42 -2.52 -4.44
N VAL A 196 5.34 -3.34 -4.94
CA VAL A 196 5.80 -4.60 -4.32
C VAL A 196 6.50 -4.40 -2.96
N GLU A 197 7.09 -3.23 -2.73
CA GLU A 197 7.79 -2.88 -1.48
C GLU A 197 6.85 -2.30 -0.41
N GLN A 198 5.68 -1.77 -0.82
CA GLN A 198 4.57 -1.35 0.04
C GLN A 198 3.27 -2.09 -0.30
N PRO A 199 3.20 -3.43 -0.14
CA PRO A 199 2.06 -4.24 -0.59
C PRO A 199 0.72 -3.83 0.05
N PHE A 200 0.74 -3.24 1.24
CA PHE A 200 -0.45 -2.70 1.90
C PHE A 200 -0.98 -1.43 1.19
N TRP A 201 -0.15 -0.40 1.00
CA TRP A 201 -0.59 0.83 0.34
C TRP A 201 -0.97 0.62 -1.12
N ALA A 202 -0.26 -0.28 -1.82
CA ALA A 202 -0.63 -0.70 -3.17
C ALA A 202 -2.00 -1.42 -3.21
N ALA A 203 -2.28 -2.30 -2.25
CA ALA A 203 -3.58 -2.96 -2.11
C ALA A 203 -4.72 -1.98 -1.79
N VAL A 204 -4.49 -1.01 -0.91
CA VAL A 204 -5.44 0.08 -0.63
C VAL A 204 -5.71 0.91 -1.90
N GLY A 205 -4.68 1.21 -2.68
CA GLY A 205 -4.81 1.90 -3.97
C GLY A 205 -5.65 1.11 -4.99
N VAL A 206 -5.36 -0.18 -5.18
CA VAL A 206 -6.13 -1.05 -6.11
C VAL A 206 -7.57 -1.24 -5.62
N GLY A 207 -7.78 -1.41 -4.31
CA GLY A 207 -9.12 -1.40 -3.71
C GLY A 207 -9.88 -0.10 -4.01
N GLY A 208 -9.22 1.06 -3.85
CA GLY A 208 -9.80 2.37 -4.17
C GLY A 208 -10.17 2.53 -5.65
N VAL A 209 -9.33 2.07 -6.57
CA VAL A 209 -9.61 2.08 -8.03
C VAL A 209 -10.79 1.17 -8.36
N ILE A 210 -10.85 -0.04 -7.78
CA ILE A 210 -11.93 -0.99 -8.02
C ILE A 210 -13.23 -0.51 -7.38
N PHE A 211 -13.18 0.15 -6.21
CA PHE A 211 -14.34 0.84 -5.63
C PHE A 211 -14.84 1.96 -6.54
N ALA A 212 -13.96 2.84 -7.02
CA ALA A 212 -14.33 3.91 -7.95
C ALA A 212 -14.97 3.37 -9.23
N PHE A 213 -14.50 2.23 -9.74
CA PHE A 213 -15.12 1.52 -10.87
C PHE A 213 -16.50 0.95 -10.49
N THR A 214 -16.61 0.13 -9.44
CA THR A 214 -17.88 -0.54 -9.09
C THR A 214 -18.96 0.45 -8.66
N ILE A 215 -18.63 1.50 -7.90
CA ILE A 215 -19.59 2.55 -7.51
C ILE A 215 -20.02 3.40 -8.72
N SER A 216 -19.14 3.56 -9.73
CA SER A 216 -19.52 4.16 -11.02
C SER A 216 -20.52 3.29 -11.79
N VAL A 217 -20.27 1.98 -11.84
CA VAL A 217 -21.16 0.99 -12.47
C VAL A 217 -22.52 0.95 -11.75
N TYR A 218 -22.55 0.91 -10.40
CA TYR A 218 -23.78 1.03 -9.62
C TYR A 218 -24.50 2.38 -9.81
N SER A 219 -23.77 3.47 -10.08
CA SER A 219 -24.40 4.75 -10.45
C SER A 219 -25.26 4.63 -11.71
N ALA A 220 -24.84 3.79 -12.67
CA ALA A 220 -25.50 3.51 -13.94
C ALA A 220 -26.46 2.30 -13.89
N LYS A 221 -26.86 1.83 -12.71
CA LYS A 221 -27.69 0.61 -12.52
C LYS A 221 -28.95 0.49 -13.38
N ASN A 222 -29.54 1.61 -13.83
CA ASN A 222 -30.70 1.61 -14.73
C ASN A 222 -30.39 1.06 -16.14
N LEU A 223 -29.11 0.99 -16.52
CA LEU A 223 -28.64 0.50 -17.83
C LEU A 223 -28.08 -0.94 -17.77
N ILE A 224 -28.04 -1.54 -16.59
CA ILE A 224 -27.33 -2.81 -16.34
C ILE A 224 -28.36 -3.92 -16.12
N PRO A 225 -28.36 -4.99 -16.93
CA PRO A 225 -29.30 -6.11 -16.79
C PRO A 225 -28.85 -7.06 -15.65
N MET A 226 -28.86 -6.55 -14.41
CA MET A 226 -28.41 -7.25 -13.21
C MET A 226 -29.33 -6.91 -12.02
N ASN A 227 -29.44 -7.82 -11.05
CA ASN A 227 -30.16 -7.55 -9.80
C ASN A 227 -29.49 -6.40 -9.05
N VAL A 228 -30.26 -5.37 -8.68
CA VAL A 228 -29.77 -4.13 -8.03
C VAL A 228 -29.14 -4.39 -6.66
N HIS A 229 -29.61 -5.38 -5.90
CA HIS A 229 -29.02 -5.76 -4.61
C HIS A 229 -27.66 -6.43 -4.83
N LEU A 230 -27.58 -7.41 -5.73
CA LEU A 230 -26.32 -8.07 -6.08
C LEU A 230 -25.28 -7.07 -6.64
N LEU A 231 -25.72 -6.10 -7.44
CA LEU A 231 -24.84 -5.03 -7.94
C LEU A 231 -24.34 -4.11 -6.82
N PHE A 232 -25.18 -3.83 -5.82
CA PHE A 232 -24.81 -3.09 -4.62
C PHE A 232 -23.83 -3.88 -3.73
N ASP A 233 -24.09 -5.17 -3.49
CA ASP A 233 -23.22 -6.03 -2.70
C ASP A 233 -21.83 -6.16 -3.34
N LEU A 234 -21.78 -6.43 -4.65
CA LEU A 234 -20.53 -6.44 -5.44
C LEU A 234 -19.78 -5.11 -5.38
N THR A 235 -20.49 -3.98 -5.21
CA THR A 235 -19.86 -2.66 -5.11
C THR A 235 -18.98 -2.50 -3.89
N PHE A 236 -19.30 -3.17 -2.78
CA PHE A 236 -18.50 -3.14 -1.54
C PHE A 236 -17.63 -4.39 -1.34
N ILE A 237 -18.06 -5.54 -1.86
CA ILE A 237 -17.30 -6.81 -1.73
C ILE A 237 -16.11 -6.86 -2.69
N LEU A 238 -16.27 -6.51 -3.97
CA LEU A 238 -15.18 -6.64 -4.96
C LEU A 238 -13.94 -5.78 -4.62
N PRO A 239 -14.06 -4.53 -4.15
CA PRO A 239 -12.90 -3.73 -3.74
C PRO A 239 -12.10 -4.37 -2.59
N VAL A 240 -12.81 -4.95 -1.61
CA VAL A 240 -12.20 -5.61 -0.45
C VAL A 240 -11.49 -6.90 -0.87
N VAL A 241 -12.18 -7.76 -1.65
CA VAL A 241 -11.60 -9.00 -2.18
C VAL A 241 -10.38 -8.72 -3.05
N ALA A 242 -10.47 -7.77 -3.98
CA ALA A 242 -9.35 -7.42 -4.86
C ALA A 242 -8.19 -6.74 -4.11
N GLY A 243 -8.48 -5.97 -3.06
CA GLY A 243 -7.48 -5.46 -2.12
C GLY A 243 -6.73 -6.60 -1.43
N PHE A 244 -7.42 -7.58 -0.85
CA PHE A 244 -6.80 -8.75 -0.23
C PHE A 244 -5.97 -9.59 -1.22
N VAL A 245 -6.49 -9.83 -2.43
CA VAL A 245 -5.75 -10.54 -3.49
C VAL A 245 -4.49 -9.77 -3.90
N THR A 246 -4.60 -8.45 -4.10
CA THR A 246 -3.46 -7.59 -4.44
C THR A 246 -2.41 -7.61 -3.33
N TRP A 247 -2.82 -7.50 -2.07
CA TRP A 247 -1.92 -7.59 -0.91
C TRP A 247 -1.20 -8.94 -0.87
N ALA A 248 -1.92 -10.04 -1.07
CA ALA A 248 -1.33 -11.38 -1.05
C ALA A 248 -0.31 -11.57 -2.18
N VAL A 249 -0.66 -11.19 -3.41
CA VAL A 249 0.22 -11.31 -4.60
C VAL A 249 1.45 -10.42 -4.47
N LEU A 250 1.31 -9.16 -4.05
CA LEU A 250 2.47 -8.28 -3.87
C LEU A 250 3.34 -8.71 -2.68
N LYS A 251 2.74 -9.28 -1.63
CA LYS A 251 3.48 -9.81 -0.46
C LYS A 251 4.28 -11.07 -0.80
N THR A 252 3.78 -11.98 -1.63
CA THR A 252 4.56 -13.15 -2.09
C THR A 252 5.63 -12.74 -3.10
N MET A 253 5.35 -11.80 -4.01
CA MET A 253 6.36 -11.27 -4.94
C MET A 253 7.50 -10.53 -4.24
N ARG A 254 7.26 -9.93 -3.06
CA ARG A 254 8.21 -9.04 -2.36
C ARG A 254 9.59 -9.66 -2.12
N GLU A 255 9.67 -10.95 -1.81
CA GLU A 255 10.94 -11.58 -1.43
C GLU A 255 11.81 -11.99 -2.63
N GLY A 256 11.19 -12.37 -3.76
CA GLY A 256 11.92 -12.71 -4.99
C GLY A 256 12.19 -11.52 -5.90
N TYR A 257 11.19 -10.65 -6.09
CA TYR A 257 11.23 -9.58 -7.10
C TYR A 257 12.13 -8.40 -6.70
N SER A 258 12.27 -8.12 -5.40
CA SER A 258 13.12 -7.03 -4.90
C SER A 258 14.61 -7.29 -5.17
N TYR A 259 15.08 -8.51 -4.90
CA TYR A 259 16.49 -8.89 -5.04
C TYR A 259 17.00 -8.79 -6.48
N ASP A 260 16.42 -9.54 -7.43
CA ASP A 260 16.93 -9.57 -8.81
C ASP A 260 16.81 -8.21 -9.51
N LEU A 261 15.81 -7.40 -9.15
CA LEU A 261 15.66 -6.05 -9.71
C LEU A 261 16.70 -5.08 -9.14
N ASN A 262 16.90 -5.06 -7.81
CA ASN A 262 17.91 -4.20 -7.20
C ASN A 262 19.34 -4.61 -7.59
N ARG A 263 19.62 -5.92 -7.66
CA ARG A 263 20.87 -6.47 -8.19
C ARG A 263 21.17 -6.02 -9.63
N ARG A 264 20.16 -5.74 -10.46
CA ARG A 264 20.34 -5.10 -11.77
C ARG A 264 20.56 -3.60 -11.67
N TYR A 265 19.76 -2.88 -10.89
CA TYR A 265 19.88 -1.42 -10.72
C TYR A 265 21.26 -1.00 -10.19
N TYR A 266 21.78 -1.65 -9.15
CA TYR A 266 23.08 -1.29 -8.57
C TYR A 266 24.27 -1.74 -9.44
N ARG A 267 24.11 -2.79 -10.26
CA ARG A 267 25.11 -3.20 -11.28
C ARG A 267 25.24 -2.25 -12.47
N LEU A 268 24.34 -1.27 -12.63
CA LEU A 268 24.44 -0.25 -13.67
C LEU A 268 25.27 0.97 -13.24
N ARG A 269 25.77 1.02 -11.99
CA ARG A 269 26.85 1.94 -11.61
C ARG A 269 28.14 1.52 -12.30
N PRO A 270 28.85 2.39 -13.04
CA PRO A 270 30.23 2.14 -13.42
C PRO A 270 31.09 1.91 -12.17
N PRO A 271 32.16 1.10 -12.23
CA PRO A 271 33.18 1.12 -11.19
C PRO A 271 33.82 2.52 -11.11
N LYS A 272 34.22 2.91 -9.91
CA LYS A 272 35.09 4.06 -9.68
C LYS A 272 36.55 3.70 -9.98
#